data_AF-A0A397L711-F1
#
_entry.id   AF-A0A397L711-F1
#
_cell.length_a   1.000
_cell.length_b   1.000
_cell.length_c   1.000
_cell.angle_alpha   90.00
_cell.angle_beta   90.00
_cell.angle_gamma   90.00
#
_symmetry.space_group_name_H-M   'P 1'
#
loop_
_entity.id
_entity.type
_entity.pdbx_description
1 polymer ?
#
loop_
_entity_poly.entity_id
_entity_poly.type
_entity_poly.pdbx_seq_one_letter_code
_entity_poly.pdbx_strand_id
1 'polypeptide(L)'
;MKINNIKNKILCSFVLFTFVGFAQETVNGSDINSFIIGGGQETTPATLFLNDVAIVDVSPEGQAVIADGESLLLEAGLPILAGGTSDFVPDIWINYTYRPANPLDQAEIFIRTSQPLPAGVTLNAKVIEKSVGGNFDDRGVKKDLSVDETNSKIVRTFGAGYTDDGVTNGYKIQYTYSNTGSEELPPGFAIIYEIIIK
;
A
#
# COMPACT_ATOMS: atom_id res chain seq x y z
N MET A 1 -54.31 -17.91 75.19
CA MET A 1 -53.73 -17.00 74.18
C MET A 1 -52.37 -17.53 73.67
N LYS A 2 -52.32 -18.66 72.94
CA LYS A 2 -51.06 -19.21 72.36
C LYS A 2 -51.20 -19.94 71.01
N ILE A 3 -52.41 -20.35 70.59
CA ILE A 3 -52.63 -21.16 69.38
C ILE A 3 -52.55 -20.32 68.09
N ASN A 4 -53.06 -19.09 68.08
CA ASN A 4 -53.04 -18.23 66.88
C ASN A 4 -51.61 -17.83 66.45
N ASN A 5 -50.69 -17.69 67.40
CA ASN A 5 -49.29 -17.38 67.10
C ASN A 5 -48.53 -18.55 66.43
N ILE A 6 -48.92 -19.79 66.70
CA ILE A 6 -48.28 -20.97 66.09
C ILE A 6 -48.79 -21.16 64.65
N LYS A 7 -50.11 -21.01 64.43
CA LYS A 7 -50.68 -21.06 63.07
C LYS A 7 -50.08 -19.98 62.15
N ASN A 8 -49.93 -18.76 62.63
CA ASN A 8 -49.35 -17.68 61.83
C ASN A 8 -47.87 -17.93 61.50
N LYS A 9 -47.09 -18.52 62.43
CA LYS A 9 -45.70 -18.90 62.17
C LYS A 9 -45.58 -20.01 61.14
N ILE A 10 -46.42 -21.04 61.21
CA ILE A 10 -46.44 -22.15 60.24
C ILE A 10 -46.84 -21.63 58.86
N LEU A 11 -47.84 -20.74 58.79
CA LEU A 11 -48.26 -20.12 57.54
C LEU A 11 -47.15 -19.27 56.92
N CYS A 12 -46.46 -18.43 57.70
CA CYS A 12 -45.32 -17.65 57.21
C CYS A 12 -44.16 -18.54 56.73
N SER A 13 -43.84 -19.63 57.44
CA SER A 13 -42.81 -20.58 57.00
C SER A 13 -43.20 -21.30 55.71
N PHE A 14 -44.47 -21.69 55.56
CA PHE A 14 -44.95 -22.34 54.34
C PHE A 14 -44.89 -21.38 53.14
N VAL A 15 -45.27 -20.11 53.35
CA VAL A 15 -45.16 -19.06 52.33
C VAL A 15 -43.71 -18.81 51.96
N LEU A 16 -42.79 -18.69 52.93
CA LEU A 16 -41.35 -18.53 52.63
C LEU A 16 -40.78 -19.71 51.82
N PHE A 17 -41.12 -20.96 52.19
CA PHE A 17 -40.67 -22.15 51.46
C PHE A 17 -41.19 -22.19 50.01
N THR A 18 -42.41 -21.72 49.75
CA THR A 18 -42.93 -21.62 48.38
C THR A 18 -42.26 -20.54 47.55
N PHE A 19 -41.71 -19.47 48.15
CA PHE A 19 -41.01 -18.42 47.40
C PHE A 19 -39.58 -18.82 46.99
N VAL A 20 -38.90 -19.69 47.74
CA VAL A 20 -37.54 -20.15 47.38
C VAL A 20 -37.55 -21.14 46.21
N GLY A 21 -38.66 -21.84 45.98
CA GLY A 21 -38.81 -22.83 44.90
C GLY A 21 -38.92 -22.24 43.49
N PHE A 22 -39.11 -20.92 43.36
CA PHE A 22 -39.20 -20.20 42.08
C PHE A 22 -37.96 -19.35 41.74
N ALA A 23 -36.90 -19.43 42.54
CA ALA A 23 -35.64 -18.73 42.29
C ALA A 23 -34.64 -19.59 41.48
N GLN A 24 -35.13 -20.37 40.53
CA GLN A 24 -34.25 -21.07 39.60
C GLN A 24 -33.87 -20.11 38.46
N GLU A 25 -32.61 -19.69 38.42
CA GLU A 25 -32.04 -19.04 37.24
C GLU A 25 -32.10 -20.03 36.07
N THR A 26 -32.99 -19.77 35.12
CA THR A 26 -33.05 -20.55 33.88
C THR A 26 -32.05 -19.91 32.91
N VAL A 27 -30.88 -20.52 32.77
CA VAL A 27 -29.93 -20.13 31.72
C VAL A 27 -30.49 -20.57 30.39
N ASN A 28 -30.85 -19.62 29.53
CA ASN A 28 -31.30 -19.93 28.18
C ASN A 28 -30.09 -20.28 27.30
N GLY A 29 -29.72 -21.56 27.26
CA GLY A 29 -28.62 -22.06 26.44
C GLY A 29 -28.79 -21.89 24.92
N SER A 30 -29.92 -21.35 24.45
CA SER A 30 -30.16 -21.00 23.04
C SER A 30 -29.93 -19.51 22.74
N ASP A 31 -29.74 -18.66 23.75
CA ASP A 31 -29.42 -17.24 23.60
C ASP A 31 -28.04 -16.95 24.21
N ILE A 32 -27.03 -16.81 23.34
CA ILE A 32 -25.64 -16.53 23.72
C ILE A 32 -25.50 -15.19 24.48
N ASN A 33 -26.43 -14.25 24.31
CA ASN A 33 -26.41 -12.98 25.02
C ASN A 33 -26.94 -13.09 26.45
N SER A 34 -27.65 -14.18 26.78
CA SER A 34 -28.08 -14.48 28.14
C SER A 34 -26.94 -15.06 29.00
N PHE A 35 -25.83 -15.44 28.37
CA PHE A 35 -24.58 -15.86 28.99
C PHE A 35 -23.74 -14.65 29.42
N ILE A 36 -24.23 -13.84 30.35
CA ILE A 36 -23.33 -12.96 31.11
C ILE A 36 -22.67 -13.84 32.18
N ILE A 37 -21.68 -14.64 31.78
CA ILE A 37 -20.81 -15.35 32.74
C ILE A 37 -20.05 -14.24 33.47
N GLY A 38 -20.32 -14.08 34.77
CA GLY A 38 -19.64 -13.11 35.61
C GLY A 38 -18.12 -13.18 35.43
N GLY A 39 -17.61 -12.13 34.78
CA GLY A 39 -16.22 -11.85 34.51
C GLY A 39 -16.22 -10.47 33.87
N GLY A 40 -15.37 -9.56 34.32
CA GLY A 40 -15.29 -8.22 33.73
C GLY A 40 -15.07 -8.38 32.23
N GLN A 41 -16.06 -8.00 31.41
CA GLN A 41 -15.90 -7.86 29.96
C GLN A 41 -15.05 -6.61 29.75
N GLU A 42 -13.77 -6.71 30.11
CA GLU A 42 -12.81 -5.65 30.00
C GLU A 42 -12.29 -5.65 28.57
N THR A 43 -12.53 -4.54 27.87
CA THR A 43 -11.87 -4.29 26.60
C THR A 43 -10.44 -3.86 26.90
N THR A 44 -9.46 -4.57 26.36
CA THR A 44 -8.08 -4.11 26.35
C THR A 44 -7.82 -3.42 25.01
N PRO A 45 -7.77 -2.08 24.95
CA PRO A 45 -7.41 -1.41 23.71
C PRO A 45 -5.95 -1.69 23.38
N ALA A 46 -5.68 -2.06 22.13
CA ALA A 46 -4.34 -2.12 21.56
C ALA A 46 -4.19 -1.00 20.53
N THR A 47 -3.04 -0.35 20.51
CA THR A 47 -2.71 0.67 19.51
C THR A 47 -1.48 0.23 18.75
N LEU A 48 -1.57 0.23 17.42
CA LEU A 48 -0.46 -0.01 16.51
C LEU A 48 -0.15 1.30 15.78
N PHE A 49 1.08 1.76 15.89
CA PHE A 49 1.59 2.87 15.08
C PHE A 49 2.35 2.27 13.90
N LEU A 50 1.95 2.65 12.69
CA LEU A 50 2.65 2.30 11.46
C LEU A 50 3.28 3.57 10.90
N ASN A 51 4.56 3.50 10.56
CA ASN A 51 5.24 4.56 9.85
C ASN A 51 4.75 4.63 8.40
N ASP A 52 5.15 5.71 7.71
CA ASP A 52 4.94 5.84 6.28
C ASP A 52 5.52 4.62 5.53
N VAL A 53 4.73 4.08 4.61
CA VAL A 53 5.19 3.08 3.65
C VAL A 53 5.12 3.74 2.28
N ALA A 54 6.26 3.86 1.61
CA ALA A 54 6.35 4.38 0.26
C ALA A 54 7.24 3.43 -0.55
N ILE A 55 6.63 2.68 -1.44
CA ILE A 55 7.30 1.71 -2.31
C ILE A 55 6.96 2.10 -3.73
N VAL A 56 8.00 2.27 -4.55
CA VAL A 56 7.89 2.37 -6.00
C VAL A 56 8.52 1.12 -6.59
N ASP A 57 7.82 0.54 -7.55
CA ASP A 57 8.31 -0.59 -8.32
C ASP A 57 8.35 -0.24 -9.81
N VAL A 58 9.29 -0.85 -10.52
CA VAL A 58 9.58 -0.59 -11.93
C VAL A 58 9.53 -1.90 -12.69
N SER A 59 8.56 -2.00 -13.58
CA SER A 59 8.29 -3.18 -14.40
C SER A 59 8.55 -2.86 -15.88
N PRO A 60 9.65 -3.33 -16.49
CA PRO A 60 9.92 -3.07 -17.91
C PRO A 60 8.92 -3.79 -18.81
N GLU A 61 8.42 -3.12 -19.85
CA GLU A 61 7.61 -3.75 -20.89
C GLU A 61 8.53 -4.26 -22.01
N GLY A 62 8.67 -5.59 -22.09
CA GLY A 62 9.47 -6.26 -23.10
C GLY A 62 10.74 -6.91 -22.55
N GLN A 63 11.47 -7.59 -23.44
CA GLN A 63 12.76 -8.20 -23.13
C GLN A 63 13.84 -7.12 -23.20
N ALA A 64 14.63 -6.93 -22.14
CA ALA A 64 15.88 -6.18 -22.30
C ALA A 64 16.73 -6.94 -23.32
N VAL A 65 17.28 -6.24 -24.30
CA VAL A 65 18.22 -6.83 -25.26
C VAL A 65 19.49 -7.17 -24.48
N ILE A 66 19.52 -8.36 -23.87
CA ILE A 66 20.76 -8.96 -23.40
C ILE A 66 21.44 -9.51 -24.64
N ALA A 67 22.49 -8.82 -25.07
CA ALA A 67 23.47 -9.35 -26.00
C ALA A 67 24.27 -10.49 -25.32
N ASP A 68 23.61 -11.60 -24.99
CA ASP A 68 24.13 -12.98 -25.02
C ASP A 68 23.02 -13.97 -24.59
N GLY A 69 22.28 -14.48 -25.57
CA GLY A 69 21.77 -15.86 -25.57
C GLY A 69 20.66 -16.32 -24.63
N GLU A 70 20.30 -15.63 -23.54
CA GLU A 70 19.28 -16.12 -22.59
C GLU A 70 18.23 -15.04 -22.30
N SER A 71 17.04 -15.24 -22.87
CA SER A 71 15.85 -14.42 -22.69
C SER A 71 15.23 -14.68 -21.31
N LEU A 72 15.85 -14.16 -20.25
CA LEU A 72 15.25 -14.14 -18.92
C LEU A 72 14.26 -12.98 -18.85
N LEU A 73 12.98 -13.29 -18.64
CA LEU A 73 11.96 -12.32 -18.24
C LEU A 73 12.55 -11.50 -17.07
N LEU A 74 12.71 -10.19 -17.22
CA LEU A 74 13.22 -9.36 -16.13
C LEU A 74 12.22 -9.39 -14.98
N GLU A 75 12.69 -9.84 -13.83
CA GLU A 75 11.99 -9.79 -12.55
C GLU A 75 11.99 -8.34 -12.03
N ALA A 76 10.90 -7.95 -11.38
CA ALA A 76 10.74 -6.63 -10.76
C ALA A 76 11.89 -6.32 -9.79
N GLY A 77 12.36 -5.07 -9.76
CA GLY A 77 13.47 -4.63 -8.90
C GLY A 77 14.88 -4.82 -9.46
N LEU A 78 15.04 -5.37 -10.67
CA LEU A 78 16.34 -5.38 -11.35
C LEU A 78 16.65 -4.04 -12.04
N PRO A 79 17.88 -3.51 -11.93
CA PRO A 79 18.25 -2.27 -12.61
C PRO A 79 18.18 -2.47 -14.13
N ILE A 80 17.59 -1.50 -14.84
CA ILE A 80 17.60 -1.47 -16.31
C ILE A 80 19.05 -1.17 -16.74
N LEU A 81 19.77 -2.22 -17.14
CA LEU A 81 21.10 -2.11 -17.71
C LEU A 81 20.96 -1.62 -19.15
N ALA A 82 21.23 -0.33 -19.38
CA ALA A 82 21.37 0.22 -20.72
C ALA A 82 22.68 -0.32 -21.35
N GLY A 83 22.61 -1.51 -21.96
CA GLY A 83 23.73 -2.14 -22.64
C GLY A 83 23.68 -1.95 -24.16
N GLY A 84 24.70 -1.29 -24.71
CA GLY A 84 25.18 -1.50 -26.08
C GLY A 84 24.38 -0.88 -27.25
N THR A 85 24.96 0.15 -27.85
CA THR A 85 24.80 0.60 -29.26
C THR A 85 23.47 0.29 -29.96
N SER A 86 22.34 0.78 -29.44
CA SER A 86 21.22 1.41 -30.19
C SER A 86 20.00 1.59 -29.29
N ASP A 87 19.75 2.85 -28.94
CA ASP A 87 18.45 3.54 -28.88
C ASP A 87 17.22 2.96 -28.16
N PHE A 88 17.29 1.82 -27.46
CA PHE A 88 16.09 1.27 -26.82
C PHE A 88 16.17 1.29 -25.30
N VAL A 89 15.55 2.31 -24.71
CA VAL A 89 15.01 2.20 -23.36
C VAL A 89 13.57 1.69 -23.53
N PRO A 90 13.23 0.45 -23.10
CA PRO A 90 11.87 -0.03 -23.20
C PRO A 90 10.91 0.91 -22.48
N ASP A 91 9.66 0.97 -22.96
CA ASP A 91 8.60 1.57 -22.15
C ASP A 91 8.55 0.82 -20.81
N ILE A 92 8.38 1.55 -19.71
CA ILE A 92 8.34 0.96 -18.37
C ILE A 92 7.01 1.24 -17.71
N TRP A 93 6.58 0.35 -16.83
CA TRP A 93 5.50 0.58 -15.90
C TRP A 93 6.08 0.97 -14.54
N ILE A 94 5.55 2.04 -13.96
CA ILE A 94 5.82 2.43 -12.58
C ILE A 94 4.59 2.12 -11.75
N ASN A 95 4.79 1.21 -10.80
CA ASN A 95 3.82 0.79 -9.81
C ASN A 95 4.17 1.43 -8.46
N TYR A 96 3.18 1.65 -7.60
CA TYR A 96 3.46 2.11 -6.25
C TYR A 96 2.52 1.55 -5.20
N THR A 97 3.02 1.53 -3.97
CA THR A 97 2.23 1.44 -2.74
C THR A 97 2.62 2.60 -1.84
N TYR A 98 1.64 3.41 -1.47
CA TYR A 98 1.82 4.52 -0.56
C TYR A 98 0.80 4.49 0.56
N ARG A 99 1.30 4.45 1.79
CA ARG A 99 0.51 4.56 3.01
C ARG A 99 1.17 5.58 3.92
N PRO A 100 0.66 6.82 3.97
CA PRO A 100 1.11 7.78 4.96
C PRO A 100 0.61 7.43 6.36
N ALA A 101 1.34 7.87 7.37
CA ALA A 101 0.97 7.84 8.77
C ALA A 101 -0.23 8.76 9.03
N ASN A 102 -0.28 9.91 8.35
CA ASN A 102 -1.45 10.77 8.30
C ASN A 102 -2.21 10.53 6.97
N PRO A 103 -3.46 10.04 7.00
CA PRO A 103 -4.24 9.72 5.80
C PRO A 103 -4.46 10.86 4.81
N LEU A 104 -4.23 12.11 5.22
CA LEU A 104 -4.37 13.30 4.36
C LEU A 104 -3.08 13.70 3.64
N ASP A 105 -1.95 13.11 4.01
CA ASP A 105 -0.67 13.40 3.36
C ASP A 105 -0.67 12.91 1.92
N GLN A 106 0.10 13.61 1.10
CA GLN A 106 0.18 13.39 -0.34
C GLN A 106 1.63 13.19 -0.71
N ALA A 107 1.85 12.40 -1.75
CA ALA A 107 3.17 12.17 -2.31
C ALA A 107 3.20 12.37 -3.82
N GLU A 108 4.41 12.45 -4.35
CA GLU A 108 4.72 12.63 -5.75
C GLU A 108 5.79 11.62 -6.16
N ILE A 109 5.79 11.17 -7.42
CA ILE A 109 6.89 10.36 -7.96
C ILE A 109 7.82 11.29 -8.72
N PHE A 110 9.08 11.23 -8.34
CA PHE A 110 10.19 11.90 -8.98
C PHE A 110 11.05 10.90 -9.75
N ILE A 111 11.68 11.42 -10.80
CA ILE A 111 12.64 10.72 -11.63
C ILE A 111 13.90 11.59 -11.74
N ARG A 112 15.07 10.94 -11.68
CA ARG A 112 16.37 11.57 -11.96
C ARG A 112 17.38 10.54 -12.45
N THR A 113 18.50 10.99 -12.97
CA THR A 113 19.66 10.14 -13.23
C THR A 113 20.54 10.00 -11.97
N SER A 114 21.29 8.91 -11.89
CA SER A 114 22.28 8.70 -10.81
C SER A 114 23.53 9.57 -10.97
N GLN A 115 23.81 10.00 -12.19
CA GLN A 115 24.99 10.76 -12.59
C GLN A 115 24.62 11.78 -13.68
N PRO A 116 25.39 12.88 -13.84
CA PRO A 116 25.17 13.83 -14.91
C PRO A 116 25.20 13.17 -16.30
N LEU A 117 24.33 13.63 -17.19
CA LEU A 117 24.36 13.19 -18.58
C LEU A 117 25.59 13.78 -19.30
N PRO A 118 26.33 13.00 -20.10
CA PRO A 118 27.40 13.52 -20.95
C PRO A 118 26.89 14.58 -21.93
N ALA A 119 27.78 15.47 -22.36
CA ALA A 119 27.44 16.50 -23.34
C ALA A 119 26.94 15.86 -24.65
N GLY A 120 25.83 16.38 -25.20
CA GLY A 120 25.23 15.85 -26.42
C GLY A 120 24.33 14.63 -26.20
N VAL A 121 24.19 14.16 -24.95
CA VAL A 121 23.18 13.18 -24.55
C VAL A 121 21.97 13.89 -23.95
N THR A 122 20.77 13.51 -24.41
CA THR A 122 19.51 13.99 -23.82
C THR A 122 18.60 12.83 -23.51
N LEU A 123 17.97 12.88 -22.34
CA LEU A 123 16.94 11.94 -21.91
C LEU A 123 15.65 12.71 -21.62
N ASN A 124 14.55 12.28 -22.24
CA ASN A 124 13.22 12.78 -21.94
C ASN A 124 12.32 11.62 -21.53
N ALA A 125 11.40 11.89 -20.62
CA ALA A 125 10.40 10.93 -20.17
C ALA A 125 8.99 11.50 -20.36
N LYS A 126 8.04 10.61 -20.61
CA LYS A 126 6.64 10.94 -20.81
C LYS A 126 5.74 9.85 -20.28
N VAL A 127 4.73 10.21 -19.50
CA VAL A 127 3.62 9.29 -19.22
C VAL A 127 2.75 9.18 -20.47
N ILE A 128 2.73 8.01 -21.10
CA ILE A 128 1.92 7.74 -22.31
C ILE A 128 0.61 7.04 -21.99
N GLU A 129 0.58 6.27 -20.92
CA GLU A 129 -0.57 5.49 -20.51
C GLU A 129 -0.67 5.46 -18.99
N LYS A 130 -1.90 5.37 -18.50
CA LYS A 130 -2.19 5.10 -17.11
C LYS A 130 -3.21 3.99 -17.08
N SER A 131 -2.92 2.93 -16.35
CA SER A 131 -3.84 1.85 -16.09
C SER A 131 -4.10 1.74 -14.59
N VAL A 132 -5.36 1.52 -14.24
CA VAL A 132 -5.83 1.57 -12.85
C VAL A 132 -6.07 0.16 -12.32
N GLY A 133 -5.00 -0.54 -11.99
CA GLY A 133 -5.04 -1.59 -10.98
C GLY A 133 -5.11 -0.96 -9.57
N GLY A 134 -5.64 -1.70 -8.60
CA GLY A 134 -5.63 -1.29 -7.18
C GLY A 134 -6.61 -0.19 -6.77
N ASN A 135 -6.29 0.52 -5.69
CA ASN A 135 -7.10 1.59 -5.10
C ASN A 135 -6.24 2.83 -4.86
N PHE A 136 -6.43 3.87 -5.67
CA PHE A 136 -5.69 5.13 -5.51
C PHE A 136 -6.43 6.35 -6.10
N ASP A 137 -6.05 7.52 -5.61
CA ASP A 137 -6.52 8.82 -6.09
C ASP A 137 -5.43 9.48 -6.98
N ASP A 138 -5.58 9.37 -8.31
CA ASP A 138 -4.70 10.04 -9.27
C ASP A 138 -5.08 11.51 -9.45
N ARG A 139 -4.15 12.42 -9.11
CA ARG A 139 -4.32 13.87 -9.28
C ARG A 139 -3.50 14.46 -10.42
N GLY A 140 -2.97 13.61 -11.30
CA GLY A 140 -2.46 13.97 -12.62
C GLY A 140 -0.98 13.69 -12.83
N VAL A 141 -0.59 13.72 -14.10
CA VAL A 141 0.76 13.39 -14.58
C VAL A 141 1.37 14.53 -15.39
N LYS A 142 2.69 14.57 -15.47
CA LYS A 142 3.40 15.46 -16.39
C LYS A 142 3.63 14.74 -17.72
N LYS A 143 3.25 15.39 -18.82
CA LYS A 143 3.26 14.77 -20.15
C LYS A 143 4.66 14.70 -20.78
N ASP A 144 5.52 15.68 -20.58
CA ASP A 144 6.88 15.64 -21.14
C ASP A 144 7.83 16.30 -20.12
N LEU A 145 8.95 15.64 -19.83
CA LEU A 145 9.97 16.14 -18.92
C LEU A 145 11.36 15.73 -19.40
N SER A 146 12.32 16.66 -19.27
CA SER A 146 13.73 16.32 -19.40
C SER A 146 14.21 15.68 -18.10
N VAL A 147 14.98 14.61 -18.20
CA VAL A 147 15.53 13.86 -17.06
C VAL A 147 17.02 14.16 -16.99
N ASP A 148 17.46 14.64 -15.84
CA ASP A 148 18.86 14.90 -15.51
C ASP A 148 19.11 14.48 -14.04
N GLU A 149 20.23 14.90 -13.46
CA GLU A 149 20.57 14.59 -12.07
C GLU A 149 19.63 15.26 -11.04
N THR A 150 18.80 16.21 -11.48
CA THR A 150 17.85 16.91 -10.63
C THR A 150 16.52 16.17 -10.58
N ASN A 151 15.88 16.22 -9.40
CA ASN A 151 14.59 15.59 -9.20
C ASN A 151 13.52 16.24 -10.09
N SER A 152 13.12 15.50 -11.13
CA SER A 152 12.06 15.88 -12.03
C SER A 152 10.77 15.16 -11.68
N LYS A 153 9.68 15.92 -11.55
CA LYS A 153 8.38 15.39 -11.15
C LYS A 153 7.63 14.78 -12.33
N ILE A 154 7.34 13.48 -12.26
CA ILE A 154 6.64 12.75 -13.32
C ILE A 154 5.15 12.49 -12.98
N VAL A 155 4.86 12.16 -11.71
CA VAL A 155 3.49 12.06 -11.19
C VAL A 155 3.26 13.19 -10.19
N ARG A 156 2.20 14.00 -10.40
CA ARG A 156 2.05 15.30 -9.75
C ARG A 156 1.52 15.25 -8.33
N THR A 157 0.65 14.29 -8.00
CA THR A 157 0.18 14.06 -6.63
C THR A 157 -0.69 12.81 -6.57
N PHE A 158 -0.53 12.01 -5.52
CA PHE A 158 -1.42 10.93 -5.13
C PHE A 158 -1.53 10.85 -3.60
N GLY A 159 -2.65 10.33 -3.12
CA GLY A 159 -2.88 10.04 -1.70
C GLY A 159 -2.56 8.59 -1.34
N ALA A 160 -2.98 8.17 -0.15
CA ALA A 160 -2.88 6.77 0.29
C ALA A 160 -3.52 5.82 -0.74
N GLY A 161 -2.80 4.79 -1.15
CA GLY A 161 -3.26 3.86 -2.17
C GLY A 161 -2.17 3.00 -2.77
N TYR A 162 -2.55 2.18 -3.75
CA TYR A 162 -1.65 1.32 -4.51
C TYR A 162 -2.19 1.09 -5.92
N THR A 163 -1.28 0.81 -6.86
CA THR A 163 -1.62 0.62 -8.29
C THR A 163 -1.71 -0.84 -8.74
N ASP A 164 -1.51 -1.79 -7.81
CA ASP A 164 -1.22 -3.20 -8.11
C ASP A 164 0.16 -3.39 -8.78
N ASP A 165 0.59 -4.65 -8.94
CA ASP A 165 1.94 -5.03 -9.37
C ASP A 165 2.03 -5.35 -10.88
N GLY A 166 3.20 -5.13 -11.47
CA GLY A 166 3.54 -5.57 -12.83
C GLY A 166 3.09 -4.66 -13.98
N VAL A 167 3.32 -5.19 -15.19
CA VAL A 167 2.95 -4.56 -16.48
C VAL A 167 1.44 -4.37 -16.53
N THR A 168 0.98 -3.28 -17.17
CA THR A 168 -0.43 -2.87 -17.27
C THR A 168 -1.03 -2.30 -15.98
N ASN A 169 -0.22 -1.98 -14.97
CA ASN A 169 -0.65 -1.37 -13.72
C ASN A 169 0.14 -0.08 -13.45
N GLY A 170 -0.51 0.97 -12.95
CA GLY A 170 0.14 2.26 -12.64
C GLY A 170 0.36 3.16 -13.85
N TYR A 171 1.60 3.64 -14.03
CA TYR A 171 1.95 4.62 -15.07
C TYR A 171 2.95 4.05 -16.07
N LYS A 172 2.59 4.04 -17.36
CA LYS A 172 3.51 3.67 -18.43
C LYS A 172 4.33 4.88 -18.86
N ILE A 173 5.64 4.79 -18.73
CA ILE A 173 6.60 5.82 -19.08
C ILE A 173 7.31 5.42 -20.36
N GLN A 174 7.27 6.33 -21.33
CA GLN A 174 8.09 6.26 -22.54
C GLN A 174 9.31 7.16 -22.38
N TYR A 175 10.47 6.63 -22.75
CA TYR A 175 11.71 7.38 -22.82
C TYR A 175 12.06 7.74 -24.25
N THR A 176 12.64 8.93 -24.42
CA THR A 176 13.29 9.33 -25.67
C THR A 176 14.74 9.65 -25.34
N TYR A 177 15.65 8.88 -25.92
CA TYR A 177 17.08 9.03 -25.79
C TYR A 177 17.65 9.61 -27.09
N SER A 178 18.60 10.53 -26.98
CA SER A 178 19.39 11.00 -28.12
C SER A 178 20.84 11.16 -27.68
N ASN A 179 21.76 10.69 -28.53
CA ASN A 179 23.19 10.82 -28.33
C ASN A 179 23.85 11.39 -29.58
N THR A 180 23.94 12.71 -29.65
CA THR A 180 24.55 13.42 -30.78
C THR A 180 26.08 13.49 -30.68
N GLY A 181 26.64 13.28 -29.48
CA GLY A 181 28.07 13.31 -29.22
C GLY A 181 28.79 11.98 -29.45
N SER A 182 28.06 10.88 -29.65
CA SER A 182 28.62 9.51 -29.61
C SER A 182 29.34 9.19 -28.29
N GLU A 183 28.86 9.78 -27.20
CA GLU A 183 29.39 9.59 -25.84
C GLU A 183 28.80 8.33 -25.20
N GLU A 184 29.56 7.66 -24.34
CA GLU A 184 29.04 6.54 -23.55
C GLU A 184 28.47 7.04 -22.22
N LEU A 185 27.41 6.38 -21.75
CA LEU A 185 26.92 6.64 -20.39
C LEU A 185 27.96 6.15 -19.37
N PRO A 186 28.19 6.90 -18.27
CA PRO A 186 29.14 6.49 -17.25
C PRO A 186 28.85 5.08 -16.71
N PRO A 187 29.88 4.30 -16.33
CA PRO A 187 29.67 3.04 -15.63
C PRO A 187 28.77 3.21 -14.39
N GLY A 188 27.75 2.35 -14.27
CA GLY A 188 26.77 2.45 -13.17
C GLY A 188 25.73 3.56 -13.35
N PHE A 189 25.56 4.10 -14.56
CA PHE A 189 24.43 4.97 -14.86
C PHE A 189 23.10 4.26 -14.61
N ALA A 190 22.20 4.94 -13.92
CA ALA A 190 20.87 4.43 -13.60
C ALA A 190 19.85 5.58 -13.62
N ILE A 191 18.61 5.23 -13.95
CA ILE A 191 17.46 6.09 -13.74
C ILE A 191 16.85 5.70 -12.40
N ILE A 192 16.64 6.69 -11.54
CA ILE A 192 16.16 6.51 -10.16
C ILE A 192 14.75 7.08 -10.07
N TYR A 193 13.87 6.31 -9.44
CA TYR A 193 12.51 6.70 -9.10
C TYR A 193 12.39 6.81 -7.59
N GLU A 194 11.70 7.85 -7.14
CA GLU A 194 11.54 8.11 -5.71
C GLU A 194 10.16 8.67 -5.43
N ILE A 195 9.54 8.20 -4.35
CA ILE A 195 8.32 8.77 -3.81
C ILE A 195 8.72 9.81 -2.76
N ILE A 196 8.33 11.07 -2.96
CA ILE A 196 8.59 12.15 -2.02
C ILE A 196 7.27 12.62 -1.42
N ILE A 197 7.20 12.63 -0.10
CA ILE A 197 6.06 13.09 0.70
C ILE A 197 6.08 14.63 0.77
N LYS A 198 4.91 15.26 0.64
CA LYS A 198 4.75 16.73 0.73
C LYS A 198 4.65 17.25 2.15
#